data_AF-A0A9P6V5D4-F1
#
_entry.id   AF-A0A9P6V5D4-F1
#
_cell.length_a   1.000
_cell.length_b   1.000
_cell.length_c   1.000
_cell.angle_alpha   90.00
_cell.angle_beta   90.00
_cell.angle_gamma   90.00
#
_symmetry.space_group_name_H-M   'P 1'
#
loop_
_entity.id
_entity.type
_entity.pdbx_description
1 polymer ?
#
loop_
_entity_poly.entity_id
_entity_poly.type
_entity_poly.pdbx_seq_one_letter_code
_entity_poly.pdbx_strand_id
1 'polypeptide(L)'
;MQGHLVGDPSKKLFSTNLAHGVLGLPDRPVSIICPCKFHLFACASCGSVCGYNLSQPCSGCETNRGNGHFWIFYAHEIVPQWRTIGDRNMFWDDLPTWSNKTTDGNVGR
;
A
#
# COMPACT_ATOMS: atom_id res chain seq x y z
N MET A 1 24.68 -1.63 3.76
CA MET A 1 23.73 -2.30 4.67
C MET A 1 22.46 -2.53 3.88
N GLN A 2 22.06 -3.79 3.70
CA GLN A 2 21.00 -4.20 2.77
C GLN A 2 19.71 -4.43 3.56
N GLY A 3 18.66 -3.66 3.31
CA GLY A 3 17.35 -3.87 3.94
C GLY A 3 16.48 -4.76 3.07
N HIS A 4 15.84 -5.77 3.69
CA HIS A 4 14.86 -6.63 3.03
C HIS A 4 13.49 -6.33 3.63
N LEU A 5 12.50 -6.00 2.79
CA LEU A 5 11.11 -5.95 3.23
C LEU A 5 10.65 -7.40 3.31
N VAL A 6 10.70 -8.00 4.50
CA VAL A 6 10.32 -9.40 4.71
C VAL A 6 8.81 -9.49 4.73
N GLY A 7 8.21 -9.57 3.54
CA GLY A 7 7.02 -10.38 3.39
C GLY A 7 7.40 -11.82 3.71
N ASP A 8 6.55 -12.54 4.44
CA ASP A 8 6.66 -13.98 4.54
C ASP A 8 6.75 -14.55 3.11
N PRO A 9 7.86 -15.18 2.69
CA PRO A 9 8.04 -15.63 1.31
C PRO A 9 7.05 -16.74 0.93
N SER A 10 6.39 -17.37 1.92
CA SER A 10 5.29 -18.30 1.67
C SER A 10 3.98 -17.59 1.28
N LYS A 11 3.89 -16.27 1.48
CA LYS A 11 2.70 -15.47 1.20
C LYS A 11 2.91 -14.61 -0.05
N LYS A 12 2.00 -14.78 -1.02
CA LYS A 12 1.90 -13.86 -2.14
C LYS A 12 1.30 -12.53 -1.64
N LEU A 13 1.99 -11.44 -1.93
CA LEU A 13 1.62 -10.10 -1.51
C LEU A 13 1.50 -9.17 -2.72
N PHE A 14 0.61 -8.19 -2.62
CA PHE A 14 0.52 -7.08 -3.57
C PHE A 14 0.79 -5.77 -2.83
N SER A 15 1.47 -4.82 -3.47
CA SER A 15 1.74 -3.51 -2.89
C SER A 15 1.23 -2.38 -3.78
N THR A 16 0.81 -1.28 -3.17
CA THR A 16 0.28 -0.10 -3.87
C THR A 16 0.53 1.18 -3.06
N ASN A 17 0.54 2.33 -3.75
CA ASN A 17 0.59 3.65 -3.13
C ASN A 17 -0.79 4.18 -2.73
N LEU A 18 -1.85 3.56 -3.26
CA LEU A 18 -3.23 3.98 -3.08
C LEU A 18 -4.06 2.79 -2.62
N ALA A 19 -4.77 2.96 -1.51
CA ALA A 19 -5.74 1.99 -1.01
C ALA A 19 -7.11 2.68 -0.91
N HIS A 20 -8.04 2.27 -1.77
CA HIS A 20 -9.44 2.73 -1.74
C HIS A 20 -10.31 1.63 -1.12
N GLY A 21 -11.38 2.02 -0.43
CA GLY A 21 -12.35 1.07 0.13
C GLY A 21 -11.81 0.22 1.30
N VAL A 22 -10.79 0.71 2.00
CA VAL A 22 -10.24 0.07 3.20
C VAL A 22 -10.46 0.95 4.43
N LEU A 23 -10.61 0.31 5.59
CA LEU A 23 -10.70 0.96 6.89
C LEU A 23 -9.45 0.60 7.71
N GLY A 24 -8.76 1.61 8.22
CA GLY A 24 -7.65 1.41 9.16
C GLY A 24 -8.16 0.79 10.45
N LEU A 25 -7.54 -0.29 10.88
CA LEU A 25 -7.80 -0.90 12.18
C LEU A 25 -6.86 -0.29 13.21
N PRO A 26 -7.27 -0.21 14.49
CA PRO A 26 -6.41 0.27 15.56
C PRO A 26 -5.13 -0.57 15.65
N ASP A 27 -4.04 0.09 16.05
CA ASP A 27 -2.70 -0.48 16.15
C ASP A 27 -2.73 -1.84 16.85
N ARG A 28 -2.45 -2.88 16.07
CA ARG A 28 -2.00 -4.15 16.61
C ARG A 28 -0.54 -4.28 16.22
N PRO A 29 0.37 -4.55 17.17
CA PRO A 29 1.74 -4.84 16.83
C PRO A 29 1.73 -6.10 15.96
N VAL A 30 1.91 -5.91 14.66
CA VAL A 30 2.26 -7.00 13.77
C VAL A 30 3.67 -7.40 14.19
N SER A 31 3.86 -8.66 14.58
CA SER A 31 5.17 -9.18 15.00
C SER A 31 6.17 -9.00 13.87
N ILE A 32 7.11 -8.06 14.01
CA ILE A 32 8.02 -7.73 12.92
C ILE A 32 9.46 -7.60 13.44
N ILE A 33 10.35 -8.08 12.57
CA ILE A 33 11.81 -8.18 12.65
C ILE A 33 12.50 -6.80 12.79
N CYS A 34 11.75 -5.69 12.78
CA CYS A 34 12.25 -4.33 12.90
C CYS A 34 11.28 -3.39 13.65
N PRO A 35 11.73 -2.20 14.11
CA PRO A 35 10.92 -1.25 14.88
C PRO A 35 9.89 -0.45 14.07
N CYS A 36 9.63 -0.82 12.82
CA CYS A 36 8.64 -0.14 11.99
C CYS A 36 7.24 -0.30 12.59
N LYS A 37 6.41 0.74 12.51
CA LYS A 37 5.00 0.67 12.90
C LYS A 37 4.13 0.34 11.71
N PHE A 38 3.23 -0.59 11.92
CA PHE A 38 2.29 -1.03 10.91
C PHE A 38 0.88 -1.09 11.49
N HIS A 39 -0.08 -0.84 10.61
CA HIS A 39 -1.50 -0.89 10.94
C HIS A 39 -2.17 -1.90 10.05
N LEU A 40 -2.93 -2.81 10.64
CA LEU A 40 -3.81 -3.65 9.85
C LEU A 40 -4.91 -2.78 9.23
N PHE A 41 -5.41 -3.19 8.08
CA PHE A 41 -6.60 -2.58 7.50
C PHE A 41 -7.57 -3.67 7.05
N ALA A 42 -8.86 -3.32 7.05
CA ALA A 42 -9.93 -4.21 6.63
C ALA A 42 -10.66 -3.66 5.41
N CYS A 43 -11.31 -4.54 4.65
CA CYS A 43 -12.27 -4.15 3.63
C CYS A 43 -13.42 -3.37 4.26
N ALA A 44 -13.73 -2.18 3.75
CA ALA A 44 -14.82 -1.35 4.26
C ALA A 44 -16.21 -2.00 4.09
N SER A 45 -16.35 -2.91 3.13
CA SER A 45 -17.62 -3.54 2.80
C SER A 45 -17.91 -4.81 3.61
N CYS A 46 -16.89 -5.65 3.88
CA CYS A 46 -17.08 -6.95 4.55
C CYS A 46 -16.34 -7.09 5.88
N GLY A 47 -15.43 -6.17 6.23
CA GLY A 47 -14.69 -6.21 7.49
C GLY A 47 -13.53 -7.21 7.54
N SER A 48 -13.29 -8.01 6.50
CA SER A 48 -12.13 -8.91 6.42
C SER A 48 -10.82 -8.13 6.45
N VAL A 49 -9.82 -8.64 7.17
CA VAL A 49 -8.47 -8.05 7.21
C VAL A 49 -7.79 -8.30 5.86
N CYS A 50 -7.50 -7.23 5.12
CA CYS A 50 -6.96 -7.33 3.77
C CYS A 50 -5.44 -7.24 3.72
N GLY A 51 -4.81 -6.73 4.78
CA GLY A 51 -3.37 -6.50 4.79
C GLY A 51 -2.92 -5.53 5.87
N TYR A 52 -1.77 -4.90 5.62
CA TYR A 52 -1.16 -3.94 6.52
C TYR A 52 -0.56 -2.74 5.79
N ASN A 53 -0.63 -1.59 6.45
CA ASN A 53 -0.01 -0.33 6.05
C ASN A 53 1.27 -0.12 6.88
N LEU A 54 2.36 0.31 6.25
CA LEU A 54 3.53 0.86 6.93
C LEU A 54 3.26 2.34 7.25
N SER A 55 2.98 2.65 8.52
CA SER A 55 2.64 4.00 8.97
C SER A 55 3.85 4.79 9.44
N GLN A 56 4.83 4.12 10.04
CA GLN A 56 6.08 4.75 10.47
C GLN A 56 7.27 3.83 10.17
N PRO A 57 8.09 4.11 9.15
CA PRO A 57 9.34 3.39 8.95
C PRO A 57 10.32 3.70 10.11
N CYS A 58 11.15 2.72 10.47
CA CYS A 58 12.32 2.97 11.30
C CYS A 58 13.43 3.62 10.46
N SER A 59 14.42 4.24 11.11
CA SER A 59 15.55 4.90 10.43
C SER A 59 16.30 3.98 9.45
N GLY A 60 16.41 2.68 9.78
CA GLY A 60 17.02 1.69 8.90
C GLY A 60 16.21 1.41 7.62
N CYS A 61 14.88 1.37 7.71
CA CYS A 61 14.01 1.15 6.54
C CYS A 61 13.77 2.44 5.74
N GLU A 62 13.88 3.60 6.37
CA GLU A 62 13.70 4.91 5.72
C GLU A 62 14.75 5.18 4.63
N THR A 63 15.99 4.73 4.84
CA THR A 63 17.09 4.86 3.88
C THR A 63 17.00 3.89 2.71
N ASN A 64 16.21 2.83 2.84
CA ASN A 64 16.09 1.75 1.87
C ASN A 64 14.63 1.62 1.42
N ARG A 65 14.05 2.74 0.96
CA ARG A 65 12.66 2.83 0.49
C ARG A 65 12.44 1.82 -0.64
N GLY A 66 12.03 0.61 -0.29
CA GLY A 66 11.49 -0.34 -1.25
C GLY A 66 10.29 0.30 -1.93
N ASN A 67 10.43 0.59 -3.22
CA ASN A 67 9.41 0.94 -4.22
C ASN A 67 8.42 2.09 -3.88
N GLY A 68 8.48 2.69 -2.68
CA GLY A 68 7.56 3.72 -2.20
C GLY A 68 6.17 3.22 -1.80
N HIS A 69 5.90 1.91 -1.82
CA HIS A 69 4.58 1.35 -1.54
C HIS A 69 4.35 1.09 -0.05
N PHE A 70 3.46 1.86 0.56
CA PHE A 70 3.14 1.78 1.98
C PHE A 70 1.98 0.84 2.32
N TRP A 71 1.23 0.38 1.31
CA TRP A 71 0.11 -0.54 1.51
C TRP A 71 0.46 -1.91 0.96
N ILE A 72 0.38 -2.92 1.83
CA ILE A 72 0.63 -4.32 1.49
C ILE A 72 -0.66 -5.10 1.70
N PHE A 73 -1.10 -5.82 0.67
CA PHE A 73 -2.30 -6.65 0.67
C PHE A 73 -1.94 -8.14 0.62
N TYR A 74 -2.68 -8.95 1.38
CA TYR A 74 -2.61 -10.39 1.28
C TYR A 74 -3.32 -10.84 0.00
N ALA A 75 -2.61 -11.53 -0.90
CA ALA A 75 -3.15 -11.86 -2.23
C ALA A 75 -4.42 -12.74 -2.20
N HIS A 76 -4.67 -13.46 -1.11
CA HIS A 76 -5.87 -14.28 -0.93
C HIS A 76 -7.08 -13.50 -0.41
N GLU A 77 -6.89 -12.27 0.07
CA GLU A 77 -7.94 -11.42 0.64
C GLU A 77 -8.47 -10.38 -0.35
N ILE A 78 -7.87 -10.31 -1.55
CA ILE A 78 -8.23 -9.33 -2.57
C ILE A 78 -8.29 -9.94 -3.98
N VAL A 79 -9.05 -9.28 -4.84
CA VAL A 79 -9.04 -9.53 -6.29
C VAL A 79 -8.32 -8.35 -6.96
N PRO A 80 -7.14 -8.55 -7.59
CA PRO A 80 -6.48 -7.47 -8.30
C PRO A 80 -7.26 -7.12 -9.57
N GLN A 81 -7.40 -5.83 -9.84
CA GLN A 81 -8.03 -5.33 -11.07
C GLN A 81 -7.04 -4.42 -11.82
N TRP A 82 -6.99 -4.58 -13.13
CA TRP A 82 -6.27 -3.64 -13.99
C TRP A 82 -6.92 -2.27 -13.94
N ARG A 83 -6.09 -1.22 -13.82
CA ARG A 83 -6.57 0.14 -14.05
C ARG A 83 -6.79 0.32 -15.55
N THR A 84 -7.85 1.01 -15.94
CA THR A 84 -8.14 1.29 -17.35
C THR A 84 -8.24 2.80 -17.60
N ILE A 85 -7.84 3.23 -18.78
CA ILE A 85 -8.15 4.57 -19.32
C ILE A 85 -9.05 4.34 -20.53
N GLY A 86 -10.34 4.65 -20.39
CA GLY A 86 -11.34 4.15 -21.35
C GLY A 86 -11.35 2.63 -21.37
N ASP A 87 -11.23 2.04 -22.56
CA ASP A 87 -11.32 0.59 -22.78
C ASP A 87 -9.96 -0.14 -22.76
N ARG A 88 -8.84 0.58 -22.56
CA ARG A 88 -7.50 -0.03 -22.52
C ARG A 88 -6.97 -0.13 -21.09
N ASN A 89 -6.20 -1.18 -20.82
CA ASN A 89 -5.41 -1.28 -19.59
C ASN A 89 -4.37 -0.16 -19.55
N MET A 90 -4.17 0.40 -18.35
CA MET A 90 -3.10 1.33 -18.05
C MET A 90 -1.78 0.56 -17.90
N PHE A 91 -0.75 1.07 -18.55
CA PHE A 91 0.63 0.68 -18.30
C PHE A 91 1.27 1.63 -17.28
N TRP A 92 2.48 1.30 -16.85
CA TRP A 92 3.21 2.13 -15.89
C TRP A 92 3.44 3.55 -16.42
N ASP A 93 3.72 3.69 -17.72
CA ASP A 93 3.94 4.97 -18.40
C ASP A 93 2.68 5.86 -18.45
N ASP A 94 1.49 5.28 -18.24
CA ASP A 94 0.23 6.03 -18.18
C ASP A 94 -0.06 6.62 -16.78
N LEU A 95 0.74 6.26 -15.76
CA LEU A 95 0.52 6.79 -14.42
C LEU A 95 0.84 8.29 -14.39
N PRO A 96 -0.02 9.12 -13.79
CA PRO A 96 0.26 10.54 -13.68
C PRO A 96 1.57 10.74 -12.92
N THR A 97 2.56 11.35 -13.57
CA THR A 97 3.78 11.77 -12.91
C THR A 97 3.41 12.79 -11.84
N TRP A 98 4.14 12.78 -10.72
CA TRP A 98 3.91 13.70 -9.60
C TRP A 98 3.91 15.19 -10.01
N SER A 99 4.53 15.53 -11.15
CA SER A 99 4.54 16.89 -11.72
C SER A 99 3.18 17.36 -12.26
N ASN A 100 2.25 16.45 -12.54
CA ASN A 100 0.94 16.78 -13.07
C ASN A 100 -0.09 16.81 -11.94
N LYS A 101 0.19 17.59 -10.88
CA LYS A 101 -0.91 18.18 -10.10
C LYS A 101 -1.66 19.06 -11.08
N THR A 102 -2.77 18.54 -11.59
CA THR A 102 -3.80 19.34 -12.23
C THR A 102 -4.09 20.53 -11.34
N THR A 103 -3.91 21.71 -11.92
CA THR A 103 -4.32 23.03 -11.38
C THR A 103 -5.84 23.16 -11.28
N ASP A 104 -6.55 22.07 -11.02
CA ASP A 104 -8.00 22.09 -10.82
C ASP A 104 -8.24 22.07 -9.33
N GLY A 105 -8.26 23.29 -8.80
CA GLY A 105 -8.65 23.57 -7.43
C GLY A 105 -10.04 23.03 -7.15
N ASN A 106 -10.13 22.12 -6.18
CA ASN A 106 -11.12 22.08 -5.11
C ASN A 106 -11.07 20.71 -4.46
N VAL A 107 -10.31 20.60 -3.36
CA VAL A 107 -10.65 19.65 -2.31
C VAL A 107 -10.84 20.48 -1.06
N GLY A 108 -12.12 20.72 -0.76
CA GLY A 108 -12.55 21.31 0.49
C GLY A 108 -12.07 20.49 1.68
N ARG A 109 -11.99 21.21 2.80
CA ARG A 109 -11.62 20.76 4.15
C ARG A 109 -12.32 19.49 4.59
#